data_AF-D0AAJ2-F1
#
_entry.id   AF-D0AAJ2-F1
#
_cell.length_a   1.000
_cell.length_b   1.000
_cell.length_c   1.000
_cell.angle_alpha   90.00
_cell.angle_beta   90.00
_cell.angle_gamma   90.00
#
_symmetry.space_group_name_H-M   'P 1'
#
loop_
_entity.id
_entity.type
_entity.pdbx_description
1 polymer ?
#
loop_
_entity_poly.entity_id
_entity_poly.type
_entity_poly.pdbx_seq_one_letter_code
_entity_poly.pdbx_strand_id
1 'polypeptide(L)'
;MTNPAEQALLRIAETIERAVDDEMERVDNMDDEELLDIRRKRLKALKEMEARREAWIRKGHGRLHEVSDPKEFFQFVQESERVVVHFMRRSTSRCSILERHLQIIAPQHFETRFCYVDVERIPSLAERFNVLMLPTLMLVENKNTFHSIIGFDEFGGTDDFASETVIKVLASYGMLNEQGMFAADQGND
;
A
#
# COMPACT_ATOMS: atom_id res chain seq x y z
N MET A 1 -43.33 -22.09 15.25
CA MET A 1 -43.35 -20.91 14.37
C MET A 1 -41.91 -20.59 14.05
N THR A 2 -41.45 -20.90 12.84
CA THR A 2 -40.07 -20.66 12.39
C THR A 2 -39.76 -19.17 12.46
N ASN A 3 -38.60 -18.81 13.02
CA ASN A 3 -38.21 -17.43 13.24
C ASN A 3 -38.03 -16.72 11.89
N PRO A 4 -38.60 -15.52 11.66
CA PRO A 4 -38.42 -14.78 10.41
C PRO A 4 -36.94 -14.52 10.06
N ALA A 5 -36.06 -14.45 11.06
CA ALA A 5 -34.62 -14.37 10.84
C ALA A 5 -34.02 -15.67 10.28
N GLU A 6 -34.49 -16.84 10.72
CA GLU A 6 -34.05 -18.14 10.19
C GLU A 6 -34.49 -18.34 8.74
N GLN A 7 -35.71 -17.92 8.39
CA GLN A 7 -36.22 -17.99 7.02
C GLN A 7 -35.45 -17.07 6.06
N ALA A 8 -35.03 -15.89 6.52
CA ALA A 8 -34.20 -14.98 5.74
C ALA A 8 -32.80 -15.57 5.51
N LEU A 9 -32.20 -16.16 6.55
CA LEU A 9 -30.87 -16.79 6.47
C LEU A 9 -30.87 -17.99 5.51
N LEU A 10 -31.92 -18.82 5.55
CA LEU A 10 -32.12 -19.94 4.63
C LEU A 10 -32.19 -19.48 3.17
N ARG A 11 -32.97 -18.43 2.87
CA ARG A 11 -33.06 -17.90 1.51
C ARG A 11 -31.73 -17.35 1.01
N ILE A 12 -30.94 -16.72 1.88
CA ILE A 12 -29.61 -16.22 1.54
C ILE A 12 -28.69 -17.40 1.21
N ALA A 13 -28.69 -18.44 2.04
CA ALA A 13 -27.89 -19.65 1.80
C ALA A 13 -28.26 -20.34 0.48
N GLU A 14 -29.56 -20.52 0.18
CA GLU A 14 -30.04 -21.08 -1.09
C GLU A 14 -29.63 -20.21 -2.30
N THR A 15 -29.59 -18.89 -2.14
CA THR A 15 -29.16 -17.98 -3.21
C THR A 15 -27.65 -18.10 -3.46
N ILE A 16 -26.86 -18.25 -2.39
CA ILE A 16 -25.41 -18.47 -2.49
C ILE A 16 -25.12 -19.83 -3.14
N GLU A 17 -25.81 -20.89 -2.71
CA GLU A 17 -25.63 -22.24 -3.25
C GLU A 17 -25.91 -22.27 -4.76
N ARG A 18 -27.02 -21.69 -5.22
CA ARG A 18 -27.31 -21.58 -6.65
C ARG A 18 -26.25 -20.80 -7.42
N ALA A 19 -25.78 -19.68 -6.88
CA ALA A 19 -24.73 -18.90 -7.52
C ALA A 19 -23.41 -19.69 -7.65
N VAL A 20 -23.11 -20.57 -6.68
CA VAL A 20 -21.94 -21.46 -6.75
C VAL A 20 -22.15 -22.55 -7.80
N ASP A 21 -23.32 -23.19 -7.85
CA ASP A 21 -23.65 -24.22 -8.84
C ASP A 21 -23.60 -23.67 -10.27
N ASP A 22 -24.15 -22.47 -10.50
CA ASP A 22 -24.13 -21.79 -11.80
C ASP A 22 -22.69 -21.50 -12.27
N GLU A 23 -21.80 -21.07 -11.36
CA GLU A 23 -20.40 -20.82 -11.68
C GLU A 23 -19.62 -22.12 -11.94
N MET A 24 -19.92 -23.20 -11.21
CA MET A 24 -19.35 -24.52 -11.46
C MET A 24 -19.74 -25.05 -12.83
N GLU A 25 -21.02 -24.94 -13.21
CA GLU A 25 -21.51 -25.36 -14.52
C GLU A 25 -20.90 -24.49 -15.64
N ARG A 26 -20.69 -23.19 -15.41
CA ARG A 26 -19.97 -22.32 -16.33
C ARG A 26 -18.54 -22.80 -16.55
N VAL A 27 -17.79 -23.11 -15.49
CA VAL A 27 -16.39 -23.57 -15.58
C VAL A 27 -16.28 -24.92 -16.29
N ASP A 28 -17.18 -25.86 -15.98
CA ASP A 28 -17.18 -27.19 -16.61
C ASP A 28 -17.54 -27.14 -18.11
N ASN A 29 -18.30 -26.12 -18.53
CA ASN A 29 -18.68 -25.89 -19.93
C ASN A 29 -17.81 -24.85 -20.65
N MET A 30 -16.76 -24.32 -20.01
CA MET A 30 -15.82 -23.42 -20.68
C MET A 30 -15.13 -24.14 -21.83
N ASP A 31 -15.13 -23.52 -23.01
CA ASP A 31 -14.41 -24.07 -24.15
C ASP A 31 -12.89 -23.83 -24.04
N ASP A 32 -12.15 -24.59 -24.84
CA ASP A 32 -10.68 -24.50 -24.87
C ASP A 32 -10.18 -23.10 -25.27
N GLU A 33 -10.97 -22.34 -26.04
CA GLU A 33 -10.62 -20.99 -26.50
C GLU A 33 -10.74 -19.95 -25.38
N GLU A 34 -11.81 -20.00 -24.59
CA GLU A 34 -12.03 -19.18 -23.41
C GLU A 34 -10.95 -19.46 -22.34
N LEU A 35 -10.60 -20.74 -22.15
CA LEU A 35 -9.52 -21.13 -21.24
C LEU A 35 -8.16 -20.58 -21.70
N LEU A 36 -7.87 -20.62 -23.00
CA LEU A 36 -6.67 -20.03 -23.59
C LEU A 36 -6.65 -18.50 -23.41
N ASP A 37 -7.79 -17.84 -23.55
CA ASP A 37 -7.93 -16.40 -23.33
C ASP A 37 -7.65 -15.98 -21.89
N ILE A 38 -8.17 -16.71 -20.91
CA ILE A 38 -7.87 -16.45 -19.50
C ILE A 38 -6.38 -16.61 -19.23
N ARG A 39 -5.75 -17.65 -19.78
CA ARG A 39 -4.29 -17.85 -19.67
C ARG A 39 -3.51 -16.70 -20.30
N ARG A 40 -3.91 -16.24 -21.50
CA ARG A 40 -3.29 -15.10 -22.17
C ARG A 40 -3.40 -13.82 -21.34
N LYS A 41 -4.57 -13.51 -20.79
CA LYS A 41 -4.81 -12.34 -19.92
C LYS A 41 -3.94 -12.38 -18.68
N ARG A 42 -3.90 -13.52 -17.97
CA ARG A 42 -3.06 -13.69 -16.77
C ARG A 42 -1.58 -13.55 -17.07
N LEU A 43 -1.09 -14.17 -18.15
CA LEU A 43 0.31 -14.06 -18.56
C LEU A 43 0.69 -12.62 -18.92
N LYS A 44 -0.21 -11.89 -19.60
CA LYS A 44 -0.01 -10.48 -19.93
C LYS A 44 0.07 -9.62 -18.66
N ALA A 45 -0.87 -9.77 -17.73
CA ALA A 45 -0.88 -9.04 -16.46
C ALA A 45 0.40 -9.30 -15.63
N LEU A 46 0.86 -10.55 -15.57
CA LEU A 46 2.12 -10.89 -14.88
C LEU A 46 3.33 -10.19 -15.52
N LYS A 47 3.43 -10.19 -16.85
CA LYS A 47 4.52 -9.51 -17.57
C LYS A 47 4.50 -7.99 -17.36
N GLU A 48 3.31 -7.38 -17.38
CA GLU A 48 3.16 -5.95 -17.14
C GLU A 48 3.54 -5.57 -15.71
N MET A 49 3.14 -6.38 -14.73
CA MET A 49 3.53 -6.19 -13.34
C MET A 49 5.04 -6.33 -13.14
N GLU A 50 5.67 -7.33 -13.75
CA GLU A 50 7.12 -7.53 -13.69
C GLU A 50 7.85 -6.32 -14.26
N ALA A 51 7.42 -5.80 -15.42
CA ALA A 51 7.99 -4.60 -16.02
C ALA A 51 7.82 -3.34 -15.13
N ARG A 52 6.66 -3.18 -14.47
CA ARG A 52 6.44 -2.09 -13.49
C ARG A 52 7.37 -2.23 -12.30
N ARG A 53 7.49 -3.45 -11.74
CA ARG A 53 8.39 -3.75 -10.63
C ARG A 53 9.84 -3.41 -10.97
N GLU A 54 10.32 -3.84 -12.14
CA GLU A 54 11.65 -3.49 -12.61
C GLU A 54 11.85 -1.98 -12.74
N ALA A 55 10.85 -1.26 -13.25
CA ALA A 55 10.90 0.20 -13.36
C ALA A 55 10.99 0.87 -11.98
N TRP A 56 10.25 0.38 -10.98
CA TRP A 56 10.33 0.87 -9.61
C TRP A 56 11.69 0.55 -8.96
N ILE A 57 12.22 -0.66 -9.17
CA ILE A 57 13.56 -1.05 -8.70
C ILE A 57 14.63 -0.12 -9.29
N ARG A 58 14.56 0.18 -10.60
CA ARG A 58 15.50 1.11 -11.25
C ARG A 58 15.45 2.51 -10.63
N LYS A 59 14.29 2.94 -10.15
CA LYS A 59 14.13 4.21 -9.42
C LYS A 59 14.62 4.11 -7.97
N GLY A 60 14.84 2.92 -7.43
CA GLY A 60 15.28 2.66 -6.05
C GLY A 60 14.15 2.33 -5.07
N HIS A 61 12.98 1.91 -5.53
CA HIS A 61 11.94 1.39 -4.64
C HIS A 61 12.35 0.04 -4.02
N GLY A 62 11.64 -0.41 -2.99
CA GLY A 62 11.93 -1.69 -2.32
C GLY A 62 12.81 -1.59 -1.07
N ARG A 63 13.19 -0.38 -0.67
CA ARG A 63 13.93 -0.11 0.57
C ARG A 63 13.61 1.28 1.11
N LEU A 64 13.95 1.50 2.37
CA LEU A 64 13.88 2.83 2.98
C LEU A 64 15.12 3.64 2.62
N HIS A 65 14.93 4.80 2.01
CA HIS A 65 16.00 5.69 1.55
C HIS A 65 16.19 6.91 2.46
N GLU A 66 17.43 7.20 2.87
CA GLU A 66 17.76 8.50 3.45
C GLU A 66 17.79 9.57 2.35
N VAL A 67 17.13 10.69 2.58
CA VAL A 67 17.26 11.88 1.73
C VAL A 67 18.49 12.65 2.18
N SER A 68 19.38 12.93 1.24
CA SER A 68 20.66 13.62 1.47
C SER A 68 20.52 15.14 1.39
N ASP A 69 19.63 15.63 0.52
CA ASP A 69 19.39 17.05 0.31
C ASP A 69 17.98 17.33 -0.26
N PRO A 70 17.50 18.60 -0.24
CA PRO A 70 16.17 18.93 -0.76
C PRO A 70 15.96 18.63 -2.25
N LYS A 71 17.00 18.67 -3.09
CA LYS A 71 16.87 18.38 -4.52
C LYS A 71 16.57 16.89 -4.74
N GLU A 72 17.26 16.02 -4.01
CA GLU A 72 16.98 14.57 -4.03
C GLU A 72 15.55 14.26 -3.58
N PHE A 73 15.06 14.95 -2.54
CA PHE A 73 13.67 14.82 -2.10
C PHE A 73 12.67 15.08 -3.24
N PHE A 74 12.80 16.22 -3.95
CA PHE A 74 11.89 16.55 -5.04
C PHE A 74 12.04 15.61 -6.24
N GLN A 75 13.24 15.09 -6.49
CA GLN A 75 13.44 14.07 -7.51
C GLN A 75 12.64 12.79 -7.18
N PHE A 76 12.68 12.33 -5.93
CA PHE A 76 11.93 11.15 -5.50
C PHE A 76 10.41 11.31 -5.69
N VAL A 77 9.89 12.49 -5.33
CA VAL A 77 8.48 12.87 -5.52
C VAL A 77 8.12 12.99 -7.00
N GLN A 78 9.05 13.43 -7.85
CA GLN A 78 8.80 13.59 -9.28
C GLN A 78 8.81 12.26 -10.05
N GLU A 79 9.67 11.33 -9.65
CA GLU A 79 9.87 10.04 -10.33
C GLU A 79 8.89 8.95 -9.90
N SER A 80 8.19 9.13 -8.78
CA SER A 80 7.34 8.11 -8.16
C SER A 80 5.91 8.63 -8.01
N GLU A 81 4.94 7.75 -8.27
CA GLU A 81 3.51 8.08 -8.12
C GLU A 81 3.14 8.24 -6.65
N ARG A 82 3.59 7.28 -5.82
CA ARG A 82 3.35 7.23 -4.38
C ARG A 82 4.68 7.35 -3.63
N VAL A 83 4.74 8.26 -2.67
CA VAL A 83 5.89 8.44 -1.78
C VAL A 83 5.43 8.59 -0.34
N VAL A 84 6.03 7.80 0.55
CA VAL A 84 5.88 7.90 2.00
C VAL A 84 7.17 8.47 2.56
N VAL A 85 7.05 9.60 3.26
CA VAL A 85 8.19 10.37 3.78
C VAL A 85 8.14 10.39 5.30
N HIS A 86 9.13 9.78 5.95
CA HIS A 86 9.29 9.81 7.39
C HIS A 86 10.18 10.99 7.81
N PHE A 87 9.57 12.06 8.32
CA PHE A 87 10.33 13.13 8.97
C PHE A 87 10.70 12.69 10.38
N MET A 88 12.00 12.65 10.62
CA MET A 88 12.59 11.98 11.78
C MET A 88 13.74 12.77 12.39
N ARG A 89 14.09 12.39 13.62
CA ARG A 89 15.30 12.85 14.31
C ARG A 89 15.87 11.70 15.12
N ARG A 90 17.19 11.49 15.02
CA ARG A 90 17.90 10.34 15.63
C ARG A 90 17.78 10.28 17.15
N SER A 91 17.69 11.42 17.83
CA SER A 91 17.52 11.48 19.29
C SER A 91 16.11 11.14 19.78
N THR A 92 15.14 10.92 18.89
CA THR A 92 13.74 10.61 19.25
C THR A 92 13.47 9.11 19.09
N SER A 93 13.29 8.39 20.21
CA SER A 93 13.10 6.92 20.22
C SER A 93 11.95 6.44 19.32
N ARG A 94 10.83 7.16 19.32
CA ARG A 94 9.66 6.86 18.48
C ARG A 94 9.95 6.94 16.97
N CYS A 95 10.94 7.74 16.55
CA CYS A 95 11.35 7.77 15.15
C CYS A 95 11.96 6.44 14.69
N SER A 96 12.75 5.79 15.57
CA SER A 96 13.37 4.50 15.27
C SER A 96 12.37 3.35 15.20
N ILE A 97 11.26 3.43 15.97
CA ILE A 97 10.17 2.46 15.90
C ILE A 97 9.55 2.48 14.49
N LEU A 98 9.17 3.67 14.02
CA LEU A 98 8.56 3.81 12.69
C LEU A 98 9.54 3.42 11.58
N GLU A 99 10.82 3.82 11.70
CA GLU A 99 11.87 3.43 10.75
C GLU A 99 11.96 1.90 10.57
N ARG A 100 11.94 1.14 11.68
CA ARG A 100 11.95 -0.33 11.66
C ARG A 100 10.75 -0.91 10.90
N HIS A 101 9.54 -0.39 11.12
CA HIS A 101 8.37 -0.85 10.37
C HIS A 101 8.50 -0.56 8.87
N LEU A 102 8.93 0.66 8.51
CA LEU A 102 9.09 1.04 7.10
C LEU A 102 10.17 0.21 6.39
N GLN A 103 11.26 -0.17 7.08
CA GLN A 103 12.28 -1.07 6.54
C GLN A 103 11.74 -2.47 6.24
N ILE A 104 10.78 -2.97 7.04
CA ILE A 104 10.11 -4.26 6.81
C ILE A 104 9.12 -4.18 5.65
N ILE A 105 8.41 -3.05 5.53
CA ILE A 105 7.31 -2.86 4.56
C ILE A 105 7.84 -2.55 3.16
N ALA A 106 8.88 -1.70 3.04
CA ALA A 106 9.41 -1.26 1.75
C ALA A 106 9.73 -2.39 0.75
N PRO A 107 10.39 -3.51 1.11
CA PRO A 107 10.67 -4.60 0.17
C PRO A 107 9.43 -5.40 -0.26
N GLN A 108 8.26 -5.17 0.34
CA GLN A 108 7.01 -5.85 0.01
C GLN A 108 6.11 -5.01 -0.93
N HIS A 109 6.33 -3.68 -0.94
CA HIS A 109 5.49 -2.71 -1.64
C HIS A 109 6.32 -1.79 -2.53
N PHE A 110 6.60 -2.21 -3.77
CA PHE A 110 7.39 -1.41 -4.71
C PHE A 110 6.56 -0.36 -5.44
N GLU A 111 5.23 -0.43 -5.34
CA GLU A 111 4.34 0.61 -5.85
C GLU A 111 4.58 1.96 -5.16
N THR A 112 5.17 1.94 -3.97
CA THR A 112 5.38 3.10 -3.11
C THR A 112 6.83 3.25 -2.72
N ARG A 113 7.35 4.45 -2.92
CA ARG A 113 8.69 4.80 -2.49
C ARG A 113 8.69 5.17 -1.02
N PHE A 114 9.62 4.60 -0.27
CA PHE A 114 9.81 4.96 1.13
C PHE A 114 11.11 5.74 1.29
N CYS A 115 11.03 6.91 1.91
CA CYS A 115 12.21 7.67 2.31
C CYS A 115 12.04 8.31 3.68
N TYR A 116 13.14 8.79 4.24
CA TYR A 116 13.14 9.57 5.47
C TYR A 116 14.02 10.81 5.35
N VAL A 117 13.66 11.83 6.12
CA VAL A 117 14.37 13.10 6.20
C VAL A 117 14.78 13.30 7.67
N ASP A 118 16.07 13.36 7.92
CA ASP A 118 16.60 13.78 9.21
C ASP A 118 16.48 15.31 9.32
N VAL A 119 15.55 15.78 10.16
CA VAL A 119 15.22 17.21 10.25
C VAL A 119 16.32 18.05 10.87
N GLU A 120 17.26 17.44 11.59
CA GLU A 120 18.44 18.14 12.10
C GLU A 120 19.45 18.42 10.99
N ARG A 121 19.50 17.53 9.98
CA ARG A 121 20.37 17.69 8.81
C ARG A 121 19.73 18.57 7.72
N ILE A 122 18.42 18.45 7.52
CA ILE A 122 17.68 19.15 6.45
C ILE A 122 16.45 19.87 7.01
N PRO A 123 16.64 20.92 7.84
CA PRO A 123 15.53 21.65 8.46
C PRO A 123 14.62 22.34 7.45
N SER A 124 15.16 22.76 6.30
CA SER A 124 14.40 23.47 5.25
C SER A 124 13.24 22.66 4.66
N LEU A 125 13.33 21.32 4.63
CA LEU A 125 12.21 20.48 4.22
C LEU A 125 11.13 20.43 5.29
N ALA A 126 11.51 20.28 6.57
CA ALA A 126 10.56 20.28 7.68
C ALA A 126 9.80 21.62 7.75
N GLU A 127 10.50 22.74 7.59
CA GLU A 127 9.89 24.08 7.52
C GLU A 127 8.94 24.21 6.32
N ARG A 128 9.38 23.80 5.13
CA ARG A 128 8.58 23.89 3.90
C ARG A 128 7.28 23.11 3.97
N PHE A 129 7.29 21.95 4.61
CA PHE A 129 6.11 21.09 4.77
C PHE A 129 5.39 21.29 6.11
N ASN A 130 5.78 22.31 6.88
CA ASN A 130 5.20 22.64 8.19
C ASN A 130 5.15 21.45 9.15
N VAL A 131 6.25 20.70 9.23
CA VAL A 131 6.40 19.55 10.14
C VAL A 131 6.75 20.07 11.53
N LEU A 132 5.75 20.11 12.41
CA LEU A 132 5.87 20.67 13.77
C LEU A 132 6.21 19.62 14.84
N MET A 133 5.87 18.35 14.60
CA MET A 133 6.05 17.26 15.56
C MET A 133 6.73 16.06 14.90
N LEU A 134 7.44 15.26 15.70
CA LEU A 134 8.13 14.05 15.25
C LEU A 134 7.72 12.84 16.10
N PRO A 135 7.64 11.64 15.51
CA PRO A 135 7.75 11.37 14.07
C PRO A 135 6.54 11.91 13.29
N THR A 136 6.75 12.31 12.02
CA THR A 136 5.65 12.62 11.10
C THR A 136 5.83 11.81 9.82
N LEU A 137 4.80 11.07 9.43
CA LEU A 137 4.76 10.29 8.19
C LEU A 137 3.90 11.00 7.16
N MET A 138 4.53 11.70 6.22
CA MET A 138 3.86 12.46 5.18
C MET A 138 3.56 11.57 3.97
N LEU A 139 2.34 11.65 3.47
CA LEU A 139 1.85 10.88 2.32
C LEU A 139 1.77 11.78 1.09
N VAL A 140 2.43 11.35 0.01
CA VAL A 140 2.49 12.09 -1.25
C VAL A 140 2.01 11.18 -2.37
N GLU A 141 0.99 11.62 -3.09
CA GLU A 141 0.49 10.94 -4.28
C GLU A 141 0.43 11.93 -5.44
N ASN A 142 0.90 11.52 -6.62
CA ASN A 142 0.89 12.34 -7.83
C ASN A 142 1.50 13.73 -7.61
N LYS A 143 2.60 13.79 -6.84
CA LYS A 143 3.36 15.00 -6.46
C LYS A 143 2.64 15.95 -5.51
N ASN A 144 1.47 15.56 -5.00
CA ASN A 144 0.70 16.34 -4.04
C ASN A 144 0.76 15.68 -2.67
N THR A 145 1.10 16.47 -1.66
CA THR A 145 0.94 16.06 -0.27
C THR A 145 -0.53 16.22 0.11
N PHE A 146 -1.17 15.13 0.54
CA PHE A 146 -2.60 15.16 0.88
C PHE A 146 -2.88 14.77 2.34
N HIS A 147 -1.97 14.06 3.00
CA HIS A 147 -2.14 13.65 4.40
C HIS A 147 -0.78 13.56 5.13
N SER A 148 -0.82 13.64 6.45
CA SER A 148 0.35 13.41 7.31
C SER A 148 -0.09 12.80 8.63
N ILE A 149 0.50 11.64 8.94
CA ILE A 149 0.27 10.93 10.19
C ILE A 149 1.26 11.46 11.22
N ILE A 150 0.75 12.05 12.29
CA ILE A 150 1.56 12.67 13.35
C ILE A 150 1.66 11.70 14.53
N GLY A 151 2.88 11.40 14.97
CA GLY A 151 3.10 10.46 16.06
C GLY A 151 2.61 9.05 15.71
N PHE A 152 1.89 8.42 16.64
CA PHE A 152 1.36 7.05 16.49
C PHE A 152 -0.17 7.01 16.56
N ASP A 153 -0.85 8.16 16.48
CA ASP A 153 -2.27 8.27 16.78
C ASP A 153 -3.11 7.35 15.89
N GLU A 154 -2.77 7.27 14.60
CA GLU A 154 -3.45 6.39 13.63
C GLU A 154 -2.99 4.93 13.70
N PHE A 155 -1.88 4.63 14.38
CA PHE A 155 -1.41 3.27 14.63
C PHE A 155 -1.90 2.69 15.96
N GLY A 156 -2.88 3.36 16.59
CA GLY A 156 -3.47 2.97 17.88
C GLY A 156 -2.85 3.65 19.11
N GLY A 157 -1.94 4.61 18.91
CA GLY A 157 -1.39 5.46 19.98
C GLY A 157 -0.42 4.75 20.95
N THR A 158 0.01 3.54 20.62
CA THR A 158 0.96 2.76 21.42
C THR A 158 2.32 2.69 20.74
N ASP A 159 3.36 2.30 21.48
CA ASP A 159 4.71 2.15 20.92
C ASP A 159 4.96 0.73 20.34
N ASP A 160 4.05 -0.23 20.60
CA ASP A 160 4.19 -1.67 20.30
C ASP A 160 3.18 -2.17 19.23
N PHE A 161 2.89 -1.37 18.21
CA PHE A 161 2.05 -1.80 17.09
C PHE A 161 2.79 -2.70 16.10
N ALA A 162 2.03 -3.53 15.38
CA ALA A 162 2.58 -4.42 14.38
C ALA A 162 2.75 -3.73 13.01
N SER A 163 3.65 -4.24 12.16
CA SER A 163 3.83 -3.71 10.79
C SER A 163 2.55 -3.78 9.96
N GLU A 164 1.72 -4.79 10.21
CA GLU A 164 0.40 -4.97 9.60
C GLU A 164 -0.54 -3.80 9.90
N THR A 165 -0.43 -3.17 11.07
CA THR A 165 -1.19 -1.96 11.40
C THR A 165 -0.77 -0.80 10.50
N VAL A 166 0.53 -0.61 10.31
CA VAL A 166 1.06 0.43 9.42
C VAL A 166 0.63 0.17 7.97
N ILE A 167 0.67 -1.10 7.52
CA ILE A 167 0.22 -1.48 6.18
C ILE A 167 -1.26 -1.13 6.00
N LYS A 168 -2.13 -1.54 6.93
CA LYS A 168 -3.57 -1.25 6.86
C LYS A 168 -3.87 0.24 6.80
N VAL A 169 -3.20 1.03 7.64
CA VAL A 169 -3.37 2.48 7.64
C VAL A 169 -2.93 3.08 6.31
N LEU A 170 -1.73 2.77 5.83
CA LEU A 170 -1.24 3.27 4.54
C LEU A 170 -2.12 2.80 3.36
N ALA A 171 -2.61 1.56 3.39
CA ALA A 171 -3.53 1.05 2.38
C ALA A 171 -4.89 1.77 2.39
N SER A 172 -5.41 2.14 3.56
CA SER A 172 -6.65 2.93 3.67
C SER A 172 -6.51 4.33 3.03
N TYR A 173 -5.29 4.84 2.92
CA TYR A 173 -4.95 6.07 2.20
C TYR A 173 -4.55 5.84 0.73
N GLY A 174 -4.68 4.62 0.21
CA GLY A 174 -4.26 4.27 -1.16
C GLY A 174 -2.75 4.20 -1.37
N MET A 175 -1.95 4.34 -0.30
CA MET A 175 -0.50 4.34 -0.38
C MET A 175 0.08 2.94 -0.52
N LEU A 176 -0.66 1.88 -0.22
CA LEU A 176 -0.22 0.49 -0.40
C LEU A 176 -1.35 -0.37 -0.93
N ASN A 177 -0.98 -1.43 -1.64
CA ASN A 177 -1.92 -2.44 -2.08
C ASN A 177 -2.12 -3.48 -0.94
N GLU A 178 -3.35 -3.72 -0.50
CA GLU A 178 -3.62 -4.53 0.71
C GLU A 178 -3.06 -5.97 0.66
N GLN A 179 -3.05 -6.61 -0.52
CA GLN A 179 -2.49 -7.97 -0.68
C GLN A 179 -1.07 -7.94 -1.28
N GLY A 180 -0.38 -6.79 -1.20
CA GLY A 180 0.95 -6.56 -1.76
C GLY A 180 0.94 -6.25 -3.26
N MET A 181 2.12 -6.19 -3.88
CA MET A 181 2.29 -5.84 -5.30
C MET A 181 1.42 -6.63 -6.29
N PHE A 182 1.07 -7.88 -5.96
CA PHE A 182 0.27 -8.75 -6.83
C PHE A 182 -1.23 -8.44 -6.78
N ALA A 183 -1.66 -7.55 -5.88
CA ALA A 183 -3.05 -7.21 -5.65
C ALA A 183 -3.54 -6.04 -6.54
N ALA A 184 -2.65 -5.17 -7.00
CA ALA A 184 -3.04 -4.02 -7.80
C ALA A 184 -3.24 -4.38 -9.27
N ASP A 185 -4.36 -3.92 -9.81
CA ASP A 185 -4.94 -4.11 -11.16
C ASP A 185 -5.94 -5.28 -11.29
N GLN A 186 -6.46 -5.84 -10.19
CA GLN A 186 -7.80 -6.42 -10.21
C GLN A 186 -8.83 -5.30 -9.98
N GLY A 187 -8.92 -4.38 -10.95
CA GLY A 187 -10.15 -3.61 -11.11
C GLY A 187 -11.27 -4.63 -11.29
N ASN A 188 -12.15 -4.69 -10.30
CA ASN A 188 -13.36 -5.48 -10.34
C ASN A 188 -14.26 -4.84 -11.41
N ASP A 189 -14.14 -5.30 -12.66
CA ASP A 189 -15.24 -5.24 -13.64
C ASP A 189 -16.37 -6.17 -13.19
#